data_AF-A0A1G6JSH5-F1
#
_entry.id   AF-A0A1G6JSH5-F1
#
_cell.length_a   1.000
_cell.length_b   1.000
_cell.length_c   1.000
_cell.angle_alpha   90.00
_cell.angle_beta   90.00
_cell.angle_gamma   90.00
#
_symmetry.space_group_name_H-M   'P 1'
#
loop_
_entity.id
_entity.type
_entity.pdbx_description
1 polymer ?
#
loop_
_entity_poly.entity_id
_entity_poly.type
_entity_poly.pdbx_seq_one_letter_code
_entity_poly.pdbx_strand_id
1 'polypeptide(L)'
;MNKAVKSKICPVCGSTKTTGYFYGKQEEYDEALKVMTKNPSLYGGNTMTPDTPMYHCKDCGHDWNIPHKYPFSGEADKNAKWLRCVVDDMMSLTKGKIYEVKSIRNGAYGIIDDEEEGIYLYNPACFEIVNDNYLGG
;
A
#
# COMPACT_ATOMS: atom_id res chain seq x y z
N MET A 1 -8.68 17.49 28.62
CA MET A 1 -8.15 18.57 27.75
C MET A 1 -7.97 17.99 26.34
N ASN A 2 -8.86 18.29 25.40
CA ASN A 2 -8.80 17.76 24.03
C ASN A 2 -7.87 18.63 23.18
N LYS A 3 -6.61 18.23 23.02
CA LYS A 3 -5.73 18.82 21.99
C LYS A 3 -6.23 18.35 20.63
N ALA A 4 -6.88 19.26 19.89
CA ALA A 4 -7.20 19.05 18.49
C ALA A 4 -5.91 18.66 17.73
N VAL A 5 -5.88 17.45 17.17
CA VAL A 5 -4.80 16.99 16.32
C VAL A 5 -4.84 17.85 15.06
N LYS A 6 -3.91 18.80 14.92
CA LYS A 6 -3.72 19.55 13.66
C LYS A 6 -3.59 18.51 12.55
N SER A 7 -4.52 18.50 11.61
CA SER A 7 -4.48 17.61 10.45
C SER A 7 -3.13 17.80 9.75
N LYS A 8 -2.38 16.70 9.59
CA LYS A 8 -1.16 16.75 8.79
C LYS A 8 -1.57 16.85 7.33
N ILE A 9 -0.97 17.78 6.59
CA ILE A 9 -1.18 17.90 5.15
C ILE A 9 -0.36 16.78 4.47
N CYS A 10 -0.95 16.10 3.49
CA CYS A 10 -0.28 15.07 2.71
C CYS A 10 0.90 15.67 1.93
N PRO A 11 2.14 15.16 2.12
CA PRO A 11 3.29 15.65 1.39
C PRO A 11 3.26 15.27 -0.10
N VAL A 12 2.43 14.29 -0.48
CA VAL A 12 2.34 13.78 -1.85
C VAL A 12 1.28 14.52 -2.65
N CYS A 13 0.06 14.64 -2.12
CA CYS A 13 -1.07 15.21 -2.86
C CYS A 13 -1.63 16.52 -2.28
N GLY A 14 -1.08 17.01 -1.16
CA GLY A 14 -1.56 18.24 -0.50
C GLY A 14 -2.90 18.10 0.23
N SER A 15 -3.50 16.91 0.28
CA SER A 15 -4.78 16.69 0.98
C SER A 15 -4.66 16.88 2.49
N THR A 16 -5.71 17.44 3.10
CA THR A 16 -5.89 17.53 4.55
C THR A 16 -6.62 16.33 5.14
N LYS A 17 -7.12 15.40 4.30
CA LYS A 17 -7.85 14.21 4.72
C LYS A 17 -6.87 13.10 5.10
N THR A 18 -6.29 13.22 6.29
CA THR A 18 -5.40 12.20 6.86
C THR A 18 -6.03 11.54 8.08
N THR A 19 -5.72 10.28 8.29
CA THR A 19 -5.97 9.59 9.56
C THR A 19 -4.67 9.06 10.15
N GLY A 20 -4.61 8.94 11.46
CA GLY A 20 -3.46 8.34 12.14
C GLY A 20 -3.59 6.83 12.19
N TYR A 21 -2.46 6.15 12.36
CA TYR A 21 -2.47 4.77 12.81
C TYR A 21 -2.51 4.70 14.34
N PHE A 22 -3.24 3.73 14.85
CA PHE A 22 -3.19 3.30 16.24
C PHE A 22 -2.32 2.05 16.31
N TYR A 23 -1.31 2.10 17.19
CA TYR A 23 -0.48 0.95 17.52
C TYR A 23 -0.62 0.65 19.01
N GLY A 24 -1.01 -0.57 19.32
CA GLY A 24 -1.37 -0.99 20.66
C GLY A 24 -2.20 -2.27 20.57
N LYS A 25 -2.75 -2.72 21.69
CA LYS A 25 -3.55 -3.95 21.67
C LYS A 25 -4.85 -3.73 20.90
N GLN A 26 -5.33 -4.77 20.23
CA GLN A 26 -6.60 -4.72 19.51
C GLN A 26 -7.77 -4.26 20.41
N GLU A 27 -7.81 -4.72 21.65
CA GLU A 27 -8.85 -4.34 22.63
C GLU A 27 -8.88 -2.82 22.86
N GLU A 28 -7.69 -2.21 22.99
CA GLU A 28 -7.55 -0.76 23.18
C GLU A 28 -7.96 0.02 21.92
N TYR A 29 -7.67 -0.53 20.74
CA TYR A 29 -8.13 0.03 19.47
C TYR A 29 -9.66 -0.01 19.35
N ASP A 30 -10.28 -1.14 19.69
CA ASP A 30 -11.74 -1.30 19.60
C ASP A 30 -12.46 -0.35 20.57
N GLU A 31 -11.90 -0.13 21.76
CA GLU A 31 -12.38 0.90 22.70
C GLU A 31 -12.19 2.31 22.14
N ALA A 32 -11.02 2.60 21.57
CA ALA A 32 -10.72 3.88 20.93
C ALA A 32 -11.67 4.16 19.75
N LEU A 33 -12.03 3.14 18.97
CA LEU A 33 -12.94 3.26 17.84
C LEU A 33 -14.35 3.67 18.27
N LYS A 34 -14.83 3.14 19.41
CA LYS A 34 -16.15 3.51 19.98
C LYS A 34 -16.26 4.99 20.34
N VAL A 35 -15.13 5.65 20.66
CA VAL A 35 -15.10 7.08 21.01
C VAL A 35 -14.72 7.98 19.82
N MET A 36 -14.08 7.44 18.77
CA MET A 36 -13.65 8.20 17.58
C MET A 36 -14.74 8.32 16.51
N THR A 37 -15.64 9.28 16.67
CA THR A 37 -16.81 9.44 15.78
C THR A 37 -16.55 10.18 14.46
N LYS A 38 -15.49 11.00 14.38
CA LYS A 38 -15.25 11.91 13.24
C LYS A 38 -14.05 11.54 12.36
N ASN A 39 -13.07 10.82 12.90
CA ASN A 39 -11.90 10.40 12.13
C ASN A 39 -11.30 9.15 12.79
N PRO A 40 -11.84 7.95 12.51
CA PRO A 40 -11.30 6.72 13.08
C PRO A 40 -9.86 6.53 12.59
N SER A 41 -8.97 6.26 13.54
CA SER A 41 -7.62 5.79 13.24
C SER A 41 -7.66 4.46 12.51
N LEU A 42 -6.62 4.12 11.76
CA LEU A 42 -6.42 2.78 11.23
C LEU A 42 -5.66 1.93 12.26
N TYR A 43 -5.97 0.64 12.37
CA TYR A 43 -5.18 -0.25 13.20
C TYR A 43 -3.87 -0.61 12.48
N GLY A 44 -2.73 -0.25 13.07
CA GLY A 44 -1.39 -0.49 12.51
C GLY A 44 -0.71 -1.76 13.04
N GLY A 45 -1.33 -2.43 14.02
CA GLY A 45 -0.76 -3.59 14.71
C GLY A 45 -0.31 -3.29 16.13
N ASN A 46 0.30 -4.28 16.78
CA ASN A 46 0.64 -4.21 18.20
C ASN A 46 1.97 -3.48 18.50
N THR A 47 2.82 -3.25 17.49
CA THR A 47 4.20 -2.80 17.71
C THR A 47 4.60 -1.75 16.69
N MET A 48 5.33 -0.74 17.15
CA MET A 48 5.91 0.30 16.30
C MET A 48 7.40 0.04 16.10
N THR A 49 7.87 0.19 14.86
CA THR A 49 9.29 0.33 14.51
C THR A 49 9.54 1.74 13.96
N PRO A 50 10.79 2.21 13.85
CA PRO A 50 11.07 3.54 13.27
C PRO A 50 10.46 3.76 11.87
N ASP A 51 10.27 2.69 11.10
CA ASP A 51 9.70 2.71 9.73
C ASP A 51 8.18 2.48 9.70
N THR A 52 7.53 2.29 10.85
CA THR A 52 6.06 2.12 10.88
C THR A 52 5.33 3.43 10.54
N PRO A 53 4.24 3.35 9.74
CA PRO A 53 3.55 4.52 9.30
C PRO A 53 2.74 5.19 10.38
N MET A 54 2.92 6.49 10.56
CA MET A 54 2.15 7.21 11.58
C MET A 54 0.82 7.75 11.06
N TYR A 55 0.70 7.98 9.76
CA TYR A 55 -0.45 8.61 9.13
C TYR A 55 -0.71 8.01 7.76
N HIS A 56 -1.98 7.95 7.39
CA HIS A 56 -2.50 7.52 6.10
C HIS A 56 -3.30 8.65 5.43
N CYS A 57 -3.03 8.93 4.16
CA CYS A 57 -3.83 9.86 3.37
C CYS A 57 -5.05 9.16 2.78
N LYS A 58 -6.26 9.62 3.13
CA LYS A 58 -7.51 9.06 2.62
C LYS A 58 -7.79 9.36 1.14
N ASP A 59 -7.12 10.35 0.56
CA ASP A 59 -7.32 10.73 -0.84
C ASP A 59 -6.33 10.03 -1.80
N CYS A 60 -5.04 9.92 -1.44
CA CYS A 60 -4.02 9.31 -2.32
C CYS A 60 -3.43 7.99 -1.81
N GLY A 61 -3.80 7.55 -0.61
CA GLY A 61 -3.30 6.30 -0.01
C GLY A 61 -1.86 6.35 0.52
N HIS A 62 -1.20 7.51 0.50
CA HIS A 62 0.16 7.63 1.02
C HIS A 62 0.24 7.37 2.53
N ASP A 63 1.23 6.60 2.96
CA ASP A 63 1.58 6.35 4.35
C ASP A 63 2.90 7.03 4.72
N TRP A 64 2.90 7.78 5.83
CA TRP A 64 4.05 8.59 6.26
C TRP A 64 5.12 7.68 6.83
N ASN A 65 6.41 8.05 6.73
CA ASN A 65 7.56 7.27 7.22
C ASN A 65 7.78 5.90 6.57
N ILE A 66 6.85 5.42 5.76
CA ILE A 66 7.17 4.42 4.76
C ILE A 66 7.81 5.20 3.62
N PRO A 67 9.11 5.00 3.31
CA PRO A 67 9.69 5.60 2.12
C PRO A 67 8.77 5.25 0.95
N HIS A 68 8.36 6.26 0.21
CA HIS A 68 7.74 6.10 -1.09
C HIS A 68 8.80 5.50 -2.03
N LYS A 69 9.26 4.27 -1.80
CA LYS A 69 10.02 3.54 -2.82
C LYS A 69 9.15 3.37 -4.05
N TYR A 70 7.82 3.39 -3.88
CA TYR A 70 6.83 3.40 -4.96
C TYR A 70 5.71 4.39 -4.62
N PRO A 71 5.78 5.66 -5.04
CA PRO A 71 4.58 6.44 -5.28
C PRO A 71 3.54 5.59 -5.99
N PHE A 72 2.28 5.64 -5.56
CA PHE A 72 1.13 5.15 -6.33
C PHE A 72 0.93 6.09 -7.55
N SER A 73 2.02 6.42 -8.23
CA SER A 73 2.08 7.21 -9.44
C SER A 73 2.07 6.24 -10.60
N GLY A 74 0.91 5.65 -10.83
CA GLY A 74 0.69 4.69 -11.90
C GLY A 74 -0.68 4.07 -11.74
N GLU A 75 -1.50 4.14 -12.79
CA GLU A 75 -2.67 3.28 -12.90
C GLU A 75 -2.22 1.99 -13.58
N ALA A 76 -2.58 0.84 -13.00
CA ALA A 76 -2.42 -0.45 -13.66
C ALA A 76 -3.03 -0.40 -15.06
N ASP A 77 -2.22 -0.71 -16.08
CA ASP A 77 -2.73 -0.90 -17.44
C ASP A 77 -3.70 -2.08 -17.44
N LYS A 78 -4.96 -1.80 -17.83
CA LYS A 78 -6.06 -2.76 -17.86
C LYS A 78 -5.85 -3.91 -18.83
N ASN A 79 -4.92 -3.76 -19.77
CA ASN A 79 -4.59 -4.76 -20.78
C ASN A 79 -3.34 -5.57 -20.45
N ALA A 80 -2.64 -5.25 -19.36
CA ALA A 80 -1.44 -6.00 -18.96
C ALA A 80 -1.82 -7.42 -18.56
N LYS A 81 -1.14 -8.41 -19.16
CA LYS A 81 -1.25 -9.83 -18.80
C LYS A 81 -0.02 -10.33 -18.05
N TRP A 82 1.15 -9.81 -18.39
CA TRP A 82 2.43 -10.26 -17.85
C TRP A 82 3.22 -9.06 -17.34
N LEU A 83 3.80 -9.23 -16.16
CA LEU A 83 4.54 -8.18 -15.46
C LEU A 83 5.90 -8.73 -15.05
N ARG A 84 6.98 -8.01 -15.33
CA ARG A 84 8.29 -8.33 -14.77
C ARG A 84 8.55 -7.48 -13.55
N CYS A 85 8.83 -8.11 -12.41
CA CYS A 85 9.22 -7.39 -11.20
C CYS A 85 10.55 -6.66 -11.43
N VAL A 86 10.62 -5.35 -11.15
CA VAL A 86 11.84 -4.54 -11.32
C VAL A 86 12.49 -4.15 -9.97
N VAL A 87 11.95 -4.66 -8.87
CA VAL A 87 12.27 -4.23 -7.50
C VAL A 87 13.00 -5.33 -6.74
N ASP A 88 14.06 -4.97 -6.01
CA ASP A 88 14.90 -5.91 -5.26
C ASP A 88 14.42 -6.18 -3.81
N ASP A 89 13.49 -5.38 -3.30
CA ASP A 89 13.18 -5.27 -1.87
C ASP A 89 11.71 -5.57 -1.54
N MET A 90 11.10 -6.50 -2.30
CA MET A 90 9.79 -7.03 -1.94
C MET A 90 9.95 -8.46 -1.42
N MET A 91 9.56 -8.67 -0.18
CA MET A 91 9.77 -9.96 0.53
C MET A 91 9.23 -11.16 -0.23
N SER A 92 8.16 -10.98 -1.02
CA SER A 92 7.47 -12.06 -1.72
C SER A 92 7.61 -11.99 -3.26
N LEU A 93 8.42 -11.06 -3.80
CA LEU A 93 8.65 -10.96 -5.26
C LEU A 93 10.14 -10.98 -5.60
N THR A 94 10.50 -11.85 -6.53
CA THR A 94 11.84 -11.94 -7.10
C THR A 94 12.01 -10.96 -8.26
N LYS A 95 13.01 -10.06 -8.17
CA LYS A 95 13.37 -9.16 -9.28
C LYS A 95 13.69 -9.97 -10.55
N GLY A 96 13.16 -9.50 -11.68
CA GLY A 96 13.34 -10.11 -12.99
C GLY A 96 12.38 -11.28 -13.26
N LYS A 97 11.70 -11.81 -12.24
CA LYS A 97 10.66 -12.83 -12.44
C LYS A 97 9.42 -12.21 -13.08
N ILE A 98 8.78 -13.00 -13.94
CA ILE A 98 7.56 -12.64 -14.65
C ILE A 98 6.37 -13.24 -13.91
N TYR A 99 5.36 -12.41 -13.69
CA TYR A 99 4.11 -12.74 -13.00
C TYR A 99 2.93 -12.52 -13.93
N GLU A 100 1.93 -13.38 -13.81
CA GLU A 100 0.66 -13.24 -14.52
C GLU A 100 -0.30 -12.34 -13.73
N VAL A 101 -0.93 -11.39 -14.41
CA VAL A 101 -1.97 -10.54 -13.83
C VAL A 101 -3.24 -11.36 -13.63
N LYS A 102 -3.62 -11.59 -12.38
CA LYS A 102 -4.86 -12.28 -12.02
C LYS A 102 -6.04 -11.33 -11.83
N SER A 103 -5.79 -10.11 -11.39
CA SER A 103 -6.83 -9.08 -11.29
C SER A 103 -6.25 -7.67 -11.32
N ILE A 104 -7.10 -6.67 -11.53
CA ILE A 104 -6.75 -5.26 -11.38
C ILE A 104 -7.78 -4.61 -10.47
N ARG A 105 -7.32 -4.00 -9.37
CA ARG A 105 -8.19 -3.35 -8.38
C ARG A 105 -7.54 -2.06 -7.89
N ASN A 106 -8.30 -0.97 -7.86
CA ASN A 106 -7.83 0.34 -7.37
C ASN A 106 -6.50 0.79 -7.99
N GLY A 107 -6.29 0.52 -9.29
CA GLY A 107 -5.04 0.86 -9.98
C GLY A 107 -3.85 -0.02 -9.64
N ALA A 108 -4.03 -1.11 -8.89
CA ALA A 108 -2.99 -2.10 -8.57
C ALA A 108 -3.15 -3.40 -9.35
N TYR A 109 -2.03 -4.11 -9.52
CA TYR A 109 -2.00 -5.45 -10.09
C TYR A 109 -2.17 -6.51 -9.01
N GLY A 110 -3.17 -7.36 -9.14
CA GLY A 110 -3.33 -8.57 -8.37
C GLY A 110 -2.56 -9.71 -9.00
N ILE A 111 -1.52 -10.22 -8.34
CA ILE A 111 -0.72 -11.37 -8.79
C ILE A 111 -0.61 -12.41 -7.67
N ILE A 112 -0.26 -13.64 -8.04
CA ILE A 112 0.19 -14.66 -7.09
C ILE A 112 1.70 -14.50 -6.97
N ASP A 113 2.17 -14.35 -5.74
CA ASP A 113 3.56 -14.07 -5.43
C ASP A 113 4.40 -15.36 -5.30
N ASP A 114 5.64 -15.24 -4.86
CA ASP A 114 6.56 -16.39 -4.77
C ASP A 114 6.21 -17.36 -3.64
N GLU A 115 5.34 -16.97 -2.71
CA GLU A 115 4.87 -17.81 -1.61
C GLU A 115 3.63 -18.63 -2.01
N GLU A 116 3.03 -18.34 -3.16
CA GLU A 116 1.88 -19.04 -3.75
C GLU A 116 0.62 -19.11 -2.85
N GLU A 117 0.53 -18.24 -1.83
CA GLU A 117 -0.54 -18.31 -0.83
C GLU A 117 -1.85 -17.65 -1.28
N GLY A 118 -1.82 -16.75 -2.27
CA GLY A 118 -3.00 -16.03 -2.71
C GLY A 118 -2.74 -14.92 -3.73
N ILE A 119 -3.80 -14.16 -4.05
CA ILE A 119 -3.69 -12.97 -4.91
C ILE A 119 -3.47 -11.74 -4.04
N TYR A 120 -2.31 -11.11 -4.18
CA TYR A 120 -1.94 -9.88 -3.49
C TYR A 120 -1.88 -8.71 -4.46
N LEU A 121 -2.23 -7.50 -3.96
CA LEU A 121 -2.25 -6.28 -4.75
C LEU A 121 -0.91 -5.54 -4.66
N TYR A 122 -0.29 -5.31 -5.81
CA TYR A 122 1.00 -4.64 -5.92
C TYR A 122 0.90 -3.37 -6.77
N ASN A 123 1.72 -2.39 -6.40
CA ASN A 123 1.81 -1.12 -7.10
C ASN A 123 2.38 -1.33 -8.51
N PRO A 124 1.80 -0.75 -9.57
CA PRO A 124 2.34 -0.83 -10.94
C PRO A 124 3.80 -0.41 -11.06
N ALA A 125 4.27 0.52 -10.23
CA ALA A 125 5.65 0.97 -10.23
C ALA A 125 6.66 -0.14 -9.84
N CYS A 126 6.19 -1.27 -9.30
CA CYS A 126 7.02 -2.44 -9.04
C CYS A 126 7.30 -3.27 -10.30
N PHE A 127 6.69 -2.94 -11.44
CA PHE A 127 6.74 -3.79 -12.63
C PHE A 127 6.96 -3.01 -13.93
N GLU A 128 7.48 -3.73 -14.92
CA GLU A 128 7.32 -3.38 -16.34
C GLU A 128 6.35 -4.36 -17.02
N ILE A 129 5.56 -3.86 -17.98
CA ILE A 129 4.64 -4.69 -18.75
C ILE A 129 5.43 -5.49 -19.78
N VAL A 130 5.23 -6.80 -19.79
CA VAL A 130 5.84 -7.71 -20.74
C VAL A 130 4.80 -8.06 -21.81
N ASN A 131 5.10 -7.77 -23.07
CA ASN A 131 4.26 -8.16 -24.19
C ASN A 131 4.36 -9.67 -24.46
N ASP A 132 3.30 -10.26 -25.01
CA ASP A 132 3.20 -11.71 -25.30
C ASP A 132 4.37 -12.27 -26.15
N ASN A 133 5.10 -11.42 -26.88
CA ASN A 133 6.27 -11.80 -27.67
C ASN A 133 7.49 -12.28 -26.85
N TYR A 134 7.49 -12.13 -25.52
CA TYR A 134 8.62 -12.52 -24.66
C TYR A 134 8.59 -13.98 -24.16
N LEU A 135 7.47 -14.69 -24.34
CA LEU A 135 7.31 -16.09 -23.91
C LEU A 135 7.60 -17.11 -25.02
N GLY A 136 8.06 -16.66 -26.18
CA GLY A 136 8.40 -17.51 -27.32
C GLY A 136 9.73 -17.11 -27.96
N GLY A 137 10.82 -17.72 -27.49
CA GLY A 137 12.16 -17.65 -28.05
C GLY A 137 13.01 -18.78 -27.50
#